data_AF-A0A1T4XYC1-F1
#
_entry.id   AF-A0A1T4XYC1-F1
#
_cell.length_a   1.000
_cell.length_b   1.000
_cell.length_c   1.000
_cell.angle_alpha   90.00
_cell.angle_beta   90.00
_cell.angle_gamma   90.00
#
_symmetry.space_group_name_H-M   'P 1'
#
loop_
_entity.id
_entity.type
_entity.pdbx_description
1 polymer ?
#
loop_
_entity_poly.entity_id
_entity_poly.type
_entity_poly.pdbx_seq_one_letter_code
_entity_poly.pdbx_strand_id
1 'polypeptide(L)'
;MSCLLPPACAFCKHLLNLPDQDCLAFREIPDTIMTGQNDHYETFEGDNGYHFQPTPENITALGEVNELRQAMGLAPFRFANADH
;
A
#
# COMPACT_ATOMS: atom_id res chain seq x y z
N MET A 1 -5.11 -19.03 7.42
CA MET A 1 -5.11 -17.62 7.84
C MET A 1 -4.94 -16.81 6.58
N SER A 2 -6.04 -16.36 5.98
CA SER A 2 -5.98 -15.59 4.73
C SER A 2 -5.49 -14.19 5.08
N CYS A 3 -4.21 -13.92 4.83
CA CYS A 3 -3.64 -12.58 4.93
C CYS A 3 -4.30 -11.72 3.84
N LEU A 4 -5.39 -11.04 4.19
CA LEU A 4 -6.10 -10.09 3.31
C LEU A 4 -5.31 -8.77 3.24
N LEU A 5 -4.01 -8.86 2.91
CA LEU A 5 -3.20 -7.68 2.61
C LEU A 5 -3.89 -6.90 1.48
N PRO A 6 -4.12 -5.58 1.62
CA PRO A 6 -4.57 -4.74 0.54
C PRO A 6 -3.73 -5.00 -0.69
N PRO A 7 -4.35 -4.99 -1.88
CA PRO A 7 -3.59 -5.08 -3.12
C PRO A 7 -2.48 -4.03 -3.18
N ALA A 8 -2.69 -2.84 -2.60
CA ALA A 8 -1.69 -1.78 -2.53
C ALA A 8 -0.42 -2.22 -1.79
N CYS A 9 -0.54 -2.84 -0.60
CA CYS A 9 0.61 -3.19 0.26
C CYS A 9 1.66 -4.06 -0.46
N ALA A 10 1.22 -4.93 -1.38
CA ALA A 10 2.11 -5.77 -2.19
C ALA A 10 3.10 -4.97 -3.05
N PHE A 11 2.79 -3.71 -3.36
CA PHE A 11 3.66 -2.84 -4.14
C PHE A 11 4.63 -2.02 -3.28
N CYS A 12 4.43 -1.96 -1.96
CA CYS A 12 5.19 -1.12 -1.04
C CYS A 12 6.60 -1.67 -0.76
N LYS A 13 7.62 -0.82 -0.85
CA LYS A 13 9.01 -1.17 -0.53
C LYS A 13 9.25 -1.51 0.95
N HIS A 14 8.31 -1.12 1.82
CA HIS A 14 8.40 -1.35 3.27
C HIS A 14 7.73 -2.64 3.72
N LEU A 15 7.06 -3.37 2.81
CA LEU A 15 6.45 -4.66 3.11
C LEU A 15 7.55 -5.68 3.41
N LEU A 16 7.37 -6.45 4.49
CA LEU A 16 8.29 -7.48 4.91
C LEU A 16 7.63 -8.84 4.67
N ASN A 17 8.40 -9.82 4.19
CA ASN A 17 7.96 -11.21 4.07
C ASN A 17 8.38 -12.01 5.31
N LEU A 18 8.12 -11.46 6.50
CA LEU A 18 8.52 -12.06 7.78
C LEU A 18 7.30 -12.56 8.56
N PRO A 19 7.42 -13.66 9.33
CA PRO A 19 6.28 -14.24 10.05
C PRO A 19 5.78 -13.42 11.24
N ASP A 20 6.64 -12.58 11.84
CA ASP A 20 6.35 -11.85 13.08
C ASP A 20 6.10 -10.35 12.89
N GLN A 21 6.24 -9.87 11.65
CA GLN A 21 6.15 -8.46 11.29
C GLN A 21 5.74 -8.28 9.83
N ASP A 22 4.59 -7.63 9.61
CA ASP A 22 4.05 -7.42 8.26
C ASP A 22 4.84 -6.38 7.47
N CYS A 23 5.23 -5.27 8.08
CA CYS A 23 6.00 -4.22 7.41
C CYS A 23 6.83 -3.39 8.39
N LEU A 24 7.69 -2.50 7.87
CA LEU A 24 8.45 -1.57 8.71
C LEU A 24 7.57 -0.56 9.46
N ALA A 25 6.39 -0.25 8.92
CA ALA A 25 5.46 0.69 9.54
C ALA A 25 4.71 0.07 10.71
N PHE A 26 4.22 -1.15 10.56
CA PHE A 26 3.39 -1.82 11.56
C PHE A 26 3.84 -3.27 11.77
N ARG A 27 3.80 -3.70 13.03
CA ARG A 27 3.94 -5.13 13.35
C ARG A 27 2.79 -5.94 12.76
N GLU A 28 1.57 -5.45 12.94
CA GLU A 28 0.32 -5.95 12.37
C GLU A 28 -0.39 -4.78 11.71
N ILE A 29 -0.76 -4.89 10.43
CA ILE A 29 -1.36 -3.78 9.70
C ILE A 29 -2.80 -3.52 10.17
N PRO A 30 -3.16 -2.28 10.56
CA PRO A 30 -4.52 -1.94 11.00
C PRO A 30 -5.61 -2.23 9.95
N ASP A 31 -6.79 -2.67 10.41
CA ASP A 31 -7.94 -2.99 9.54
C ASP A 31 -8.37 -1.83 8.64
N THR A 32 -8.26 -0.59 9.10
CA THR A 32 -8.61 0.61 8.31
C THR A 32 -7.69 0.77 7.08
N ILE A 33 -6.42 0.39 7.20
CA ILE A 33 -5.48 0.31 6.08
C ILE A 33 -5.78 -0.94 5.25
N MET A 34 -6.05 -2.07 5.90
CA MET A 34 -6.34 -3.35 5.24
C MET A 34 -7.59 -3.30 4.34
N THR A 35 -8.58 -2.51 4.74
CA THR A 35 -9.85 -2.32 4.02
C THR A 35 -9.81 -1.16 3.02
N GLY A 36 -8.69 -0.43 2.95
CA GLY A 36 -8.51 0.74 2.09
C GLY A 36 -9.31 1.97 2.53
N GLN A 37 -9.74 2.04 3.80
CA GLN A 37 -10.33 3.25 4.39
C GLN A 37 -9.28 4.31 4.71
N ASN A 38 -8.02 3.90 4.86
CA ASN A 38 -6.86 4.77 4.92
C ASN A 38 -5.82 4.26 3.91
N ASP A 39 -5.35 5.15 3.03
CA ASP A 39 -4.47 4.80 1.92
C ASP A 39 -2.97 4.78 2.32
N HIS A 40 -2.67 4.95 3.61
CA HIS A 40 -1.34 4.96 4.22
C HIS A 40 -0.31 5.84 3.49
N TYR A 41 -0.78 6.86 2.78
CA TYR A 41 0.03 7.93 2.19
C TYR A 41 0.27 9.08 3.16
N GLU A 42 -0.65 9.22 4.11
CA GLU A 42 -0.61 10.21 5.17
C GLU A 42 -0.13 9.54 6.45
N THR A 43 0.41 10.35 7.36
CA THR A 43 0.84 9.87 8.67
C THR A 43 -0.33 9.20 9.38
N PHE A 44 -0.08 8.00 9.87
CA PHE A 44 -1.06 7.20 10.60
C PHE A 44 -0.50 6.85 11.98
N GLU A 45 -1.38 6.80 12.98
CA GLU A 45 -0.95 6.50 14.34
C GLU A 45 -0.28 5.12 14.40
N GLY A 46 0.99 5.10 14.82
CA GLY A 46 1.78 3.87 14.96
C GLY A 46 2.53 3.43 13.70
N ASP A 47 2.55 4.22 12.62
CA ASP A 47 3.25 3.91 11.36
C ASP A 47 4.79 3.98 11.43
N ASN A 48 5.35 4.30 12.61
CA ASN A 48 6.77 4.48 12.85
C ASN A 48 7.45 5.48 11.87
N GLY A 49 6.69 6.41 11.30
CA GLY A 49 7.17 7.39 10.32
C GLY A 49 7.35 6.85 8.90
N TYR A 50 6.84 5.65 8.61
CA TYR A 50 6.91 5.05 7.27
C TYR A 50 5.56 5.16 6.56
N HIS A 51 5.54 5.84 5.42
CA HIS A 51 4.36 5.88 4.55
C HIS A 51 4.49 4.90 3.38
N PHE A 52 3.38 4.68 2.68
CA PHE A 52 3.37 3.90 1.45
C PHE A 52 4.35 4.48 0.42
N GLN A 53 5.23 3.62 -0.09
CA GLN A 53 6.14 3.98 -1.17
C GLN A 53 6.37 2.79 -2.09
N PRO A 54 6.00 2.86 -3.37
CA PRO A 54 6.22 1.76 -4.29
C PRO A 54 7.72 1.62 -4.62
N THR A 55 8.17 0.40 -4.91
CA THR A 55 9.52 0.19 -5.50
C THR A 55 9.52 0.68 -6.96
N PRO A 56 10.66 1.07 -7.53
CA PRO A 56 10.74 1.49 -8.93
C PRO A 56 10.15 0.46 -9.92
N GLU A 57 10.36 -0.82 -9.65
CA GLU A 57 9.83 -1.94 -10.46
C GLU A 57 8.31 -2.06 -10.36
N ASN A 58 7.74 -1.74 -9.19
CA ASN A 58 6.31 -1.80 -8.93
C ASN A 58 5.55 -0.54 -9.37
N ILE A 59 6.23 0.55 -9.71
CA ILE A 59 5.58 1.79 -10.16
C ILE A 59 4.74 1.54 -11.41
N THR A 60 5.30 0.87 -12.43
CA THR A 60 4.59 0.58 -13.68
C THR A 60 3.40 -0.33 -13.42
N ALA A 61 3.60 -1.42 -12.68
CA ALA A 61 2.52 -2.37 -12.33
C ALA A 61 1.41 -1.71 -11.52
N LEU A 62 1.74 -0.81 -10.58
CA LEU A 62 0.75 -0.05 -9.81
C LEU A 62 -0.05 0.89 -10.72
N GLY A 63 0.59 1.47 -11.73
CA GLY A 63 -0.08 2.25 -12.79
C GLY A 63 -1.10 1.42 -13.55
N GLU A 64 -0.71 0.25 -14.06
CA GLU A 64 -1.61 -0.67 -14.77
C GLU A 64 -2.81 -1.11 -13.91
N VAL A 65 -2.56 -1.42 -12.63
CA VAL A 65 -3.64 -1.75 -11.68
C VAL A 65 -4.58 -0.56 -11.47
N ASN A 66 -4.05 0.67 -11.41
CA ASN A 66 -4.88 1.87 -11.30
C ASN A 66 -5.76 2.09 -12.54
N GLU A 67 -5.24 1.85 -13.74
CA GLU A 67 -6.04 1.90 -14.98
C GLU A 67 -7.19 0.89 -14.94
N LEU A 68 -6.92 -0.35 -14.51
CA LEU A 68 -7.95 -1.38 -14.36
C LEU A 68 -9.00 -1.00 -13.31
N ARG A 69 -8.58 -0.45 -12.16
CA ARG A 69 -9.49 0.02 -11.11
C ARG A 69 -10.42 1.11 -11.64
N GLN A 70 -9.87 2.09 -12.36
CA GLN A 70 -10.65 3.17 -12.96
C GLN A 70 -11.64 2.64 -14.02
N ALA A 71 -11.22 1.70 -14.86
CA ALA A 71 -12.09 1.04 -15.83
C ALA A 71 -13.27 0.31 -15.18
N MET A 72 -13.09 -0.17 -13.94
CA MET A 72 -14.13 -0.78 -13.12
C MET A 72 -14.96 0.21 -12.28
N GLY A 73 -14.70 1.52 -12.42
CA GLY A 73 -15.38 2.57 -11.65
C GLY A 73 -14.89 2.71 -10.20
N LEU A 74 -13.74 2.13 -9.87
CA LEU A 74 -13.10 2.24 -8.57
C LEU A 74 -12.07 3.38 -8.56
N ALA A 75 -11.88 3.99 -7.39
CA ALA A 75 -10.83 4.99 -7.21
C ALA A 75 -9.43 4.35 -7.39
N PRO A 76 -8.50 5.00 -8.10
CA PRO A 76 -7.12 4.54 -8.16
C PRO A 76 -6.50 4.60 -6.77
N PHE A 77 -5.54 3.72 -6.49
CA PHE A 77 -4.64 3.91 -5.38
C PHE A 77 -3.87 5.21 -5.59
N ARG A 78 -3.66 5.99 -4.52
CA ARG A 78 -2.82 7.19 -4.57
C ARG A 78 -1.42 6.83 -5.07
N PHE A 79 -0.68 7.83 -5.56
CA PHE A 79 0.68 7.68 -6.06
C PHE A 79 1.53 8.84 -5.51
N ALA A 80 2.57 8.56 -4.74
CA ALA A 80 3.57 9.56 -4.35
C ALA A 80 4.71 9.45 -5.36
N ASN A 81 4.51 10.03 -6.55
CA ASN A 81 5.52 10.52 -7.48
C ASN A 81 4.84 10.93 -8.79
N ALA A 82 4.00 11.96 -8.73
CA ALA A 82 3.63 12.71 -9.93
C ALA A 82 4.43 14.01 -9.97
N ASP A 83 5.76 13.91 -9.86
CA ASP A 83 6.68 15.01 -10.15
C ASP A 83 7.96 14.40 -10.75
N HIS A 84 7.98 14.34 -12.08
CA HIS A 84 9.18 14.49 -12.92
C HIS A 84 8.74 15.12 -14.24
#